data_AF-A0A914CKN6-F1
#
_entry.id   AF-A0A914CKN6-F1
#
_cell.length_a   1.000
_cell.length_b   1.000
_cell.length_c   1.000
_cell.angle_alpha   90.00
_cell.angle_beta   90.00
_cell.angle_gamma   90.00
#
_symmetry.space_group_name_H-M   'P 1'
#
loop_
_entity.id
_entity.type
_entity.pdbx_description
1 polymer ?
#
loop_
_entity_poly.entity_id
_entity_poly.type
_entity_poly.pdbx_seq_one_letter_code
_entity_poly.pdbx_strand_id
1 'polypeptide(L)'
;MRFTRALFQTANRVLTPLERAKLVCWFEETNSLAMVARRYRAEFGMDPPNLSQIKKWHKNFMATGTIRSDDAISAAEMEAEEKPTLASLELEKVLPHFEQRV
;
A
#
# COMPACT_ATOMS: atom_id res chain seq x y z
N MET A 1 27.97 -19.76 -24.62
CA MET A 1 27.90 -18.58 -23.72
C MET A 1 27.38 -19.04 -22.37
N ARG A 2 28.23 -19.01 -21.34
CA ARG A 2 27.87 -19.47 -19.98
C ARG A 2 27.16 -18.32 -19.27
N PHE A 3 25.82 -18.29 -19.30
CA PHE A 3 25.06 -17.47 -18.38
C PHE A 3 25.16 -18.14 -17.01
N THR A 4 26.19 -17.77 -16.24
CA THR A 4 26.22 -18.01 -14.80
C THR A 4 25.00 -17.31 -14.22
N ARG A 5 23.92 -18.07 -14.09
CA ARG A 5 22.69 -17.68 -13.42
C ARG A 5 23.08 -17.50 -11.96
N ALA A 6 23.48 -16.27 -11.62
CA ALA A 6 23.80 -15.91 -10.26
C ALA A 6 22.60 -16.33 -9.42
N LEU A 7 22.87 -17.14 -8.40
CA LEU A 7 21.90 -17.50 -7.37
C LEU A 7 21.65 -16.24 -6.53
N PHE A 8 21.01 -15.23 -7.12
CA PHE A 8 20.45 -14.13 -6.35
C PHE A 8 19.18 -14.66 -5.70
N GLN A 9 19.46 -15.31 -4.59
CA GLN A 9 18.60 -15.73 -3.51
C GLN A 9 17.27 -14.98 -3.53
N THR A 10 16.17 -15.73 -3.56
CA THR A 10 14.83 -15.29 -3.18
C THR A 10 14.86 -14.85 -1.72
N ALA A 11 15.44 -13.69 -1.46
CA ALA A 11 15.34 -13.05 -0.17
C ALA A 11 13.86 -12.71 0.02
N ASN A 12 13.32 -13.06 1.19
CA ASN A 12 12.04 -12.59 1.69
C ASN A 12 12.11 -11.07 1.89
N ARG A 13 12.20 -10.33 0.79
CA ARG A 13 12.14 -8.88 0.75
C ARG A 13 10.67 -8.51 0.84
N VAL A 14 10.35 -7.67 1.82
CA VAL A 14 9.05 -7.03 1.87
C VAL A 14 8.96 -6.07 0.69
N LEU A 15 8.09 -6.37 -0.27
CA LEU A 15 7.85 -5.47 -1.40
C LEU A 15 7.00 -4.29 -0.94
N THR A 16 7.43 -3.10 -1.36
CA THR A 16 6.61 -1.90 -1.18
C THR A 16 5.30 -2.03 -1.96
N PRO A 17 4.22 -1.35 -1.55
CA PRO A 17 2.97 -1.34 -2.30
C PRO A 17 3.14 -0.88 -3.74
N LEU A 18 4.06 0.07 -3.98
CA LEU A 18 4.39 0.58 -5.31
C LEU A 18 5.04 -0.50 -6.19
N GLU A 19 6.00 -1.24 -5.65
CA GLU A 19 6.65 -2.33 -6.39
C GLU A 19 5.65 -3.43 -6.75
N ARG A 20 4.73 -3.78 -5.84
CA ARG A 20 3.63 -4.71 -6.12
C ARG A 20 2.72 -4.18 -7.23
N ALA A 21 2.36 -2.90 -7.18
CA ALA A 21 1.52 -2.27 -8.19
C ALA A 21 2.16 -2.30 -9.58
N LYS A 22 3.47 -1.99 -9.68
CA LYS A 22 4.22 -2.09 -10.93
C LYS A 22 4.23 -3.50 -11.50
N LEU A 23 4.46 -4.51 -10.65
CA LEU A 23 4.46 -5.90 -11.07
C LEU A 23 3.10 -6.35 -11.63
N VAL A 24 2.01 -5.97 -10.96
CA VAL A 24 0.64 -6.26 -11.45
C VAL A 24 0.35 -5.53 -12.75
N CYS A 25 0.72 -4.25 -12.84
CA CYS A 25 0.53 -3.44 -14.05
C CYS A 25 1.26 -4.03 -15.27
N TRP A 26 2.55 -4.36 -15.13
CA TRP A 26 3.30 -4.99 -16.21
C TRP A 26 2.78 -6.39 -16.56
N PHE A 27 2.26 -7.12 -15.58
CA PHE A 27 1.68 -8.43 -15.85
C PHE A 27 0.39 -8.30 -16.67
N GLU A 28 -0.46 -7.32 -16.37
CA GLU A 28 -1.64 -7.01 -17.16
C GLU A 28 -1.26 -6.59 -18.60
N GLU A 29 -0.27 -5.71 -18.75
CA GLU A 29 0.18 -5.23 -20.06
C GLU A 29 0.78 -6.33 -20.96
N THR A 30 1.56 -7.24 -20.37
CA THR A 30 2.39 -8.18 -21.15
C THR A 30 1.88 -9.61 -21.14
N ASN A 31 0.97 -9.94 -20.22
CA ASN A 31 0.52 -11.30 -19.91
C ASN A 31 1.66 -12.31 -19.73
N SER A 32 2.87 -11.85 -19.40
CA SER A 32 4.09 -12.66 -19.42
C SER A 32 4.95 -12.42 -18.21
N LEU A 33 5.04 -13.44 -17.34
CA LEU A 33 5.90 -13.42 -16.16
C LEU A 33 7.39 -13.25 -16.51
N ALA A 34 7.82 -13.75 -17.67
CA ALA A 34 9.19 -13.58 -18.12
C ALA A 34 9.50 -12.12 -18.47
N MET A 35 8.56 -11.41 -19.09
CA MET A 35 8.69 -9.99 -19.39
C MET A 35 8.65 -9.14 -18.13
N VAL A 36 7.74 -9.43 -17.20
CA VAL A 36 7.68 -8.80 -15.87
C VAL A 36 9.00 -8.96 -15.14
N ALA A 37 9.56 -10.18 -15.11
CA ALA A 37 10.84 -10.47 -14.49
C ALA A 37 12.00 -9.71 -15.14
N ARG A 38 11.99 -9.57 -16.47
CA ARG A 38 12.99 -8.79 -17.21
C ARG A 38 12.90 -7.30 -16.89
N ARG A 39 11.68 -6.73 -16.88
CA ARG A 39 11.46 -5.32 -16.54
C ARG A 39 11.85 -5.02 -15.10
N TYR A 40 11.51 -5.91 -14.17
CA TYR A 40 11.88 -5.77 -12.78
C TYR A 40 13.41 -5.80 -12.58
N ARG A 41 14.12 -6.70 -13.25
CA ARG A 41 15.60 -6.72 -13.26
C ARG A 41 16.19 -5.44 -13.85
N ALA A 42 15.58 -4.91 -14.91
CA ALA A 42 16.04 -3.67 -15.54
C ALA A 42 15.87 -2.45 -14.65
N GLU A 43 14.79 -2.37 -13.86
CA GLU A 43 14.50 -1.23 -13.00
C GLU A 43 15.18 -1.33 -11.63
N PHE A 44 15.21 -2.52 -11.02
CA PHE A 44 15.70 -2.72 -9.65
C PHE A 44 17.04 -3.44 -9.56
N GLY A 45 17.59 -3.95 -10.67
CA GLY A 45 18.85 -4.70 -10.66
C GLY A 45 18.79 -6.04 -9.92
N MET A 46 17.60 -6.52 -9.57
CA MET A 46 17.37 -7.70 -8.74
C MET A 46 16.38 -8.67 -9.39
N ASP A 47 16.41 -9.92 -8.95
CA ASP A 47 15.40 -10.90 -9.34
C ASP A 47 14.03 -10.55 -8.72
N PRO A 48 12.92 -10.71 -9.48
CA PRO A 48 11.58 -10.48 -8.96
C PRO A 48 11.24 -11.49 -7.84
N PRO A 49 10.31 -11.13 -6.94
CA PRO A 49 9.76 -12.09 -5.98
C PRO A 49 9.08 -13.27 -6.68
N ASN A 50 8.69 -14.29 -5.91
CA ASN A 50 8.11 -15.51 -6.43
C ASN A 50 6.98 -15.22 -7.44
N LEU A 51 7.15 -15.71 -8.67
CA LEU A 51 6.23 -15.47 -9.79
C LEU A 51 4.80 -15.92 -9.49
N SER A 52 4.63 -16.92 -8.61
CA SER A 52 3.32 -17.39 -8.16
C SER A 52 2.56 -16.32 -7.36
N GLN A 53 3.28 -15.49 -6.60
CA GLN A 53 2.69 -14.38 -5.83
C GLN A 53 2.18 -13.27 -6.75
N ILE A 54 2.89 -13.00 -7.86
CA ILE A 54 2.46 -11.99 -8.86
C ILE A 54 1.09 -12.37 -9.43
N LYS A 55 0.87 -13.65 -9.76
CA LYS A 55 -0.44 -14.14 -10.21
C LYS A 55 -1.52 -14.00 -9.12
N LYS A 56 -1.18 -14.25 -7.86
CA LYS A 56 -2.12 -14.07 -6.73
C LYS A 56 -2.52 -12.60 -6.59
N TRP A 57 -1.55 -11.68 -6.62
CA TRP A 57 -1.83 -10.24 -6.54
C TRP A 57 -2.67 -9.76 -7.71
N HIS A 58 -2.39 -10.23 -8.93
CA HIS A 58 -3.20 -9.91 -10.10
C HIS A 58 -4.65 -10.40 -9.94
N LYS A 59 -4.87 -11.65 -9.53
CA LYS A 59 -6.22 -12.17 -9.26
C LYS A 59 -6.96 -11.37 -8.19
N ASN A 60 -6.28 -11.06 -7.08
CA ASN A 60 -6.87 -10.27 -6.00
C ASN A 60 -7.20 -8.84 -6.48
N PHE A 61 -6.33 -8.24 -7.28
CA PHE A 61 -6.56 -6.92 -7.85
C PHE A 61 -7.76 -6.92 -8.81
N MET A 62 -7.92 -7.95 -9.64
CA MET A 62 -9.10 -8.11 -10.51
C MET A 62 -10.40 -8.32 -9.71
N ALA A 63 -10.34 -8.97 -8.55
CA ALA A 63 -11.52 -9.26 -7.73
C ALA A 63 -11.94 -8.08 -6.83
N THR A 64 -10.98 -7.38 -6.23
CA THR A 64 -11.23 -6.40 -5.17
C THR A 64 -10.80 -4.98 -5.55
N GLY A 65 -10.00 -4.82 -6.62
CA GLY A 65 -9.43 -3.53 -7.02
C GLY A 65 -8.27 -3.05 -6.15
N THR A 66 -7.80 -3.86 -5.19
CA THR A 66 -6.73 -3.50 -4.25
C THR A 66 -5.49 -4.40 -4.37
N ILE A 67 -4.33 -3.83 -4.04
CA ILE A 67 -3.01 -4.49 -4.07
C ILE A 67 -2.44 -4.63 -2.63
N ARG A 68 -3.16 -4.13 -1.61
CA ARG A 68 -2.78 -4.31 -0.20
C ARG A 68 -2.89 -5.78 0.18
N SER A 69 -1.91 -6.23 0.96
CA SER A 69 -1.99 -7.49 1.70
C SER A 69 -2.95 -7.28 2.88
N ASP A 70 -3.83 -8.24 3.12
CA ASP A 70 -4.85 -8.19 4.17
C ASP A 70 -4.26 -7.92 5.57
N ASP A 71 -3.00 -8.31 5.79
CA ASP A 71 -2.22 -8.01 7.02
C ASP A 71 -2.12 -6.51 7.35
N ALA A 72 -2.26 -5.63 6.36
CA ALA A 72 -2.22 -4.18 6.56
C ALA A 72 -3.60 -3.57 6.87
N ILE A 73 -4.68 -4.34 6.77
CA ILE A 73 -6.04 -3.87 7.09
C ILE A 73 -6.26 -3.94 8.61
N SER A 74 -5.75 -4.99 9.28
CA SER A 74 -5.83 -5.12 10.75
C SER A 74 -5.00 -4.09 11.53
N ALA A 75 -4.04 -3.41 10.90
CA ALA A 75 -3.27 -2.34 11.54
C ALA A 75 -3.93 -0.95 11.39
N ALA A 76 -4.72 -0.74 10.34
CA ALA A 76 -5.38 0.55 10.07
C ALA A 76 -6.72 0.70 10.79
N GLU A 77 -7.37 -0.42 11.15
CA GLU A 77 -8.63 -0.40 11.89
C GLU A 77 -8.48 -0.12 13.40
N MET A 78 -7.24 0.03 13.91
CA MET A 78 -7.01 0.53 15.28
C MET A 78 -6.85 2.06 15.38
N GLU A 79 -6.79 2.82 14.27
CA GLU A 79 -6.66 4.29 14.29
C GLU A 79 -7.79 5.00 13.53
N ALA A 80 -9.02 4.50 13.64
CA ALA A 80 -10.20 5.13 13.01
C ALA A 80 -11.41 5.32 13.94
N GLU A 81 -11.20 5.29 15.25
CA GLU A 81 -12.16 5.82 16.23
C GLU A 81 -11.51 6.85 17.16
N GLU A 82 -11.06 7.97 16.60
CA GLU A 82 -11.09 9.23 17.37
C GLU A 82 -11.92 10.27 16.60
N LYS A 83 -13.21 10.14 16.85
CA LYS A 83 -14.32 11.04 16.56
C LYS A 83 -13.89 12.53 16.62
N PRO A 84 -13.97 13.32 15.54
CA PRO A 84 -13.76 14.76 15.63
C PRO A 84 -15.05 15.38 16.16
N THR A 85 -15.21 15.44 17.48
CA THR A 85 -16.32 16.15 18.11
C THR A 85 -15.86 16.91 19.34
N LEU A 86 -15.15 18.04 19.19
CA LEU A 86 -15.07 19.11 20.20
C LEU A 86 -14.48 20.41 19.61
N ALA A 87 -15.10 21.05 18.60
CA ALA A 87 -14.62 22.37 18.15
C ALA A 87 -15.62 23.28 17.42
N SER A 88 -16.94 23.17 17.59
CA SER A 88 -17.86 24.07 16.85
C SER A 88 -19.14 24.55 17.53
N LEU A 89 -19.44 24.20 18.79
CA LEU A 89 -20.63 24.71 19.47
C LEU A 89 -20.33 24.89 20.96
N GLU A 90 -19.83 26.06 21.35
CA GLU A 90 -20.18 26.80 22.58
C GLU A 90 -19.43 28.15 22.54
N LEU A 91 -19.82 29.00 21.59
CA LEU A 91 -19.54 30.44 21.61
C LEU A 91 -20.89 31.18 21.68
N GLU A 92 -21.57 31.06 22.81
CA GLU A 92 -22.47 32.10 23.33
C GLU A 92 -23.01 31.66 24.70
N LYS A 93 -22.35 32.12 25.75
CA LYS A 93 -22.86 32.43 27.10
C LYS A 93 -21.68 32.42 28.05
N VAL A 94 -21.04 33.58 28.22
CA VAL A 94 -20.72 34.24 29.50
C VAL A 94 -20.06 35.56 29.10
N LEU A 95 -20.88 36.55 28.81
CA LEU A 95 -20.47 37.95 28.97
C LEU A 95 -20.36 38.19 30.48
N PRO A 96 -19.23 38.74 30.99
CA PRO A 96 -19.11 39.07 32.39
C PRO A 96 -20.10 40.19 32.76
N HIS A 97 -20.71 39.98 33.91
CA HIS A 97 -21.62 40.87 34.63
C HIS A 97 -21.07 42.30 34.69
N PHE A 98 -21.62 43.20 33.87
CA PHE A 98 -21.39 44.64 33.97
C PHE A 98 -22.10 45.14 35.24
N GLU A 99 -21.31 45.49 36.26
CA GLU A 99 -21.77 46.16 37.47
C GLU A 99 -22.57 47.43 37.12
N GLN A 100 -23.85 47.44 37.47
CA GLN A 100 -24.62 48.67 37.70
C GLN A 100 -25.67 48.43 38.78
N ARG A 101 -25.35 48.89 40.00
CA ARG A 101 -26.18 49.21 41.18
C ARG A 101 -25.17 49.56 42.28
N VAL A 102 -25.10 50.74 42.88
CA VAL A 102 -25.96 51.93 43.02
C VAL A 102 -25.02 53.11 43.27
#